data_AF-A0A7L2RIP4-F1
#
_entry.id   AF-A0A7L2RIP4-F1
#
_cell.length_a   1.000
_cell.length_b   1.000
_cell.length_c   1.000
_cell.angle_alpha   90.00
_cell.angle_beta   90.00
_cell.angle_gamma   90.00
#
_symmetry.space_group_name_H-M   'P 1'
#
loop_
_entity.id
_entity.type
_entity.pdbx_description
1 polymer ?
#
loop_
_entity_poly.entity_id
_entity_poly.type
_entity_poly.pdbx_seq_one_letter_code
_entity_poly.pdbx_strand_id
1 'polypeptide(L)'
;MGGSESSQGGRRVSFGLDEQGQVRVLQGIRLTDDVVSRMKESSPSKRDSQKYLRASDGTAPSSLVTEGKPKPTGTAGSPSPSLCLWCSCRYEKEQALVHEELLRLAKREREAASEARGRNDTKEERQKVAQM
;
A
#
# COMPACT_ATOMS: atom_id res chain seq x y z
N MET A 1 -2.43 -36.76 -18.64
CA MET A 1 -3.54 -35.81 -18.88
C MET A 1 -3.06 -34.76 -19.85
N GLY A 2 -3.57 -34.74 -21.09
CA GLY A 2 -3.19 -33.77 -22.12
C GLY A 2 -4.39 -33.53 -23.01
N GLY A 3 -5.14 -32.47 -22.73
CA GLY A 3 -6.37 -32.13 -23.43
C GLY A 3 -6.07 -31.54 -24.79
N SER A 4 -6.14 -32.37 -25.83
CA SER A 4 -6.21 -31.95 -27.23
C SER A 4 -7.67 -31.76 -27.62
N GLU A 5 -8.31 -30.68 -27.14
CA GLU A 5 -9.67 -30.31 -27.56
C GLU A 5 -9.73 -28.81 -27.92
N SER A 6 -9.16 -28.42 -29.06
CA SER A 6 -9.57 -27.17 -29.72
C SER A 6 -9.13 -27.16 -31.17
N SER A 7 -9.85 -27.87 -32.04
CA SER A 7 -9.55 -27.94 -33.48
C SER A 7 -10.66 -27.41 -34.38
N GLN A 8 -11.57 -26.55 -33.90
CA GLN A 8 -12.65 -26.04 -34.76
C GLN A 8 -12.89 -24.52 -34.75
N GLY A 9 -12.02 -23.75 -34.10
CA GLY A 9 -12.09 -22.27 -34.10
C GLY A 9 -10.94 -21.55 -33.40
N GLY A 10 -9.80 -22.23 -33.21
CA GLY A 10 -8.65 -21.71 -32.46
C GLY A 10 -7.70 -20.87 -33.32
N ARG A 11 -7.08 -19.85 -32.71
CA ARG A 11 -6.02 -19.05 -33.36
C ARG A 11 -4.82 -19.95 -33.66
N ARG A 12 -4.30 -19.91 -34.90
CA ARG A 12 -3.05 -20.60 -35.28
C ARG A 12 -1.85 -19.76 -34.89
N VAL A 13 -0.79 -20.40 -34.41
CA VAL A 13 0.48 -19.76 -34.05
C VAL A 13 1.62 -20.65 -34.56
N SER A 14 2.71 -20.03 -35.02
CA SER A 14 3.93 -20.71 -35.48
C SER A 14 5.13 -20.26 -34.64
N PHE A 15 6.11 -21.14 -34.46
CA PHE A 15 7.35 -20.84 -33.73
C PHE A 15 8.44 -20.38 -34.69
N GLY A 16 9.17 -19.32 -34.32
CA GLY A 16 10.37 -18.89 -35.04
C GLY A 16 11.59 -19.73 -34.67
N LEU A 17 12.57 -19.80 -35.58
CA LEU A 17 13.88 -20.40 -35.33
C LEU A 17 14.86 -19.35 -34.80
N ASP A 18 15.81 -19.79 -33.98
CA ASP A 18 16.96 -19.00 -33.54
C ASP A 18 18.11 -19.00 -34.57
N GLU A 19 19.25 -18.42 -34.20
CA GLU A 19 20.46 -18.34 -35.04
C GLU A 19 21.03 -19.72 -35.40
N GLN A 20 20.76 -20.74 -34.58
CA GLN A 20 21.18 -22.12 -34.78
C GLN A 20 20.15 -22.94 -35.57
N GLY A 21 19.07 -22.30 -36.05
CA GLY A 21 17.99 -22.96 -36.77
C GLY A 21 17.10 -23.82 -35.88
N GLN A 22 17.06 -23.56 -34.57
CA GLN A 22 16.30 -24.34 -33.58
C GLN A 22 15.17 -23.51 -32.95
N VAL A 23 14.13 -24.20 -32.45
CA VAL A 23 13.06 -23.54 -31.68
C VAL A 23 13.48 -23.46 -30.22
N ARG A 24 13.59 -22.24 -29.68
CA ARG A 24 13.84 -22.00 -28.25
C ARG A 24 12.56 -21.67 -27.50
N VAL A 25 12.27 -22.46 -26.47
CA VAL A 25 11.12 -22.24 -25.59
C VAL A 25 11.57 -21.46 -24.35
N LEU A 26 10.94 -20.31 -24.11
CA LEU A 26 11.16 -19.49 -22.91
C LEU A 26 9.92 -19.57 -22.02
N GLN A 27 10.14 -19.76 -20.72
CA GLN A 27 9.05 -19.71 -19.75
C GLN A 27 8.69 -18.25 -19.46
N GLY A 28 7.43 -17.90 -19.70
CA GLY A 28 6.89 -16.57 -19.41
C GLY A 28 5.82 -16.61 -18.33
N ILE A 29 5.50 -15.44 -17.77
CA ILE A 29 4.37 -15.23 -16.87
C ILE A 29 3.23 -14.60 -17.68
N ARG A 30 2.03 -15.18 -17.59
CA ARG A 30 0.84 -14.62 -18.23
C ARG A 30 0.35 -13.43 -17.42
N LEU A 31 0.25 -12.28 -18.08
CA LEU A 31 -0.34 -11.08 -17.49
C LEU A 31 -1.86 -11.21 -17.39
N THR A 32 -2.44 -10.53 -16.41
CA THR A 32 -3.89 -10.39 -16.28
C THR A 32 -4.43 -9.41 -17.31
N ASP A 33 -5.71 -9.58 -17.68
CA ASP A 33 -6.35 -8.76 -18.72
C ASP A 33 -6.37 -7.25 -18.35
N ASP A 34 -6.43 -6.92 -17.05
CA ASP A 34 -6.33 -5.52 -16.57
C ASP A 34 -4.97 -4.90 -16.92
N VAL A 35 -3.88 -5.62 -16.65
CA VAL A 35 -2.51 -5.14 -16.92
C VAL A 35 -2.31 -5.00 -18.43
N VAL A 36 -2.80 -5.97 -19.23
CA VAL A 36 -2.75 -5.89 -20.70
C VAL A 36 -3.53 -4.68 -21.22
N SER A 37 -4.72 -4.41 -20.68
CA SER A 37 -5.57 -3.30 -21.10
C SER A 37 -4.92 -1.96 -20.81
N ARG A 38 -4.42 -1.78 -19.58
CA ARG A 38 -3.69 -0.59 -19.17
C ARG A 38 -2.44 -0.35 -20.03
N MET A 39 -1.66 -1.39 -20.33
CA MET A 39 -0.49 -1.28 -21.19
C MET A 39 -0.84 -0.88 -22.63
N LYS A 40 -1.98 -1.38 -23.14
CA LYS A 40 -2.50 -1.02 -24.46
C LYS A 40 -2.90 0.47 -24.50
N GLU A 41 -3.52 0.97 -23.44
CA GLU A 41 -3.94 2.37 -23.29
C GLU A 41 -2.76 3.32 -23.00
N SER A 42 -1.76 2.88 -22.25
CA SER A 42 -0.57 3.67 -21.92
C SER A 42 0.42 3.76 -23.07
N SER A 43 0.29 2.92 -24.10
CA SER A 43 1.04 3.12 -25.34
C SER A 43 0.46 4.37 -26.02
N PRO A 44 1.24 5.45 -26.23
CA PRO A 44 0.75 6.60 -26.97
C PRO A 44 0.59 6.15 -28.42
N SER A 45 -0.58 5.60 -28.73
CA SER A 45 -0.94 5.33 -30.11
C SER A 45 -0.91 6.70 -30.81
N LYS A 46 0.01 6.83 -31.78
CA LYS A 46 0.30 8.04 -32.55
C LYS A 46 -0.89 8.55 -33.40
N ARG A 47 -2.14 8.27 -33.02
CA ARG A 47 -3.32 8.55 -33.86
C ARG A 47 -4.45 9.34 -33.20
N ASP A 48 -4.28 9.88 -31.99
CA ASP A 48 -5.29 10.85 -31.49
C ASP A 48 -4.74 11.95 -30.57
N SER A 49 -3.50 12.38 -30.79
CA SER A 49 -2.93 13.58 -30.11
C SER A 49 -3.35 14.90 -30.78
N GLN A 50 -4.49 14.93 -31.49
CA GLN A 50 -4.99 16.10 -32.21
C GLN A 50 -6.52 16.18 -32.12
N LYS A 51 -7.10 16.31 -30.92
CA LYS A 51 -8.47 16.84 -30.82
C LYS A 51 -8.93 17.46 -29.50
N TYR A 52 -8.09 17.54 -28.47
CA TYR A 52 -8.47 18.20 -27.22
C TYR A 52 -7.39 19.16 -26.71
N LEU A 53 -6.99 20.09 -27.58
CA LEU A 53 -6.46 21.39 -27.14
C LEU A 53 -7.27 22.47 -27.85
N ARG A 54 -8.52 22.65 -27.43
CA ARG A 54 -9.30 23.84 -27.77
C ARG A 54 -9.98 24.39 -26.51
N ALA A 55 -9.17 25.22 -25.85
CA ALA A 55 -9.50 26.49 -25.22
C ALA A 55 -10.67 26.61 -24.23
N SER A 56 -10.30 27.25 -23.12
CA SER A 56 -11.00 28.34 -22.41
C SER A 56 -11.94 28.03 -21.25
N ASP A 57 -11.45 28.48 -20.09
CA ASP A 57 -12.12 29.26 -19.04
C ASP A 57 -13.05 28.56 -18.03
N GLY A 58 -12.67 28.71 -16.75
CA GLY A 58 -13.63 28.75 -15.63
C GLY A 58 -13.22 27.99 -14.37
N THR A 59 -12.57 28.71 -13.44
CA THR A 59 -12.81 28.64 -11.99
C THR A 59 -12.54 27.31 -11.23
N ALA A 60 -11.46 27.31 -10.45
CA ALA A 60 -11.21 26.37 -9.33
C ALA A 60 -11.98 26.83 -8.04
N PRO A 61 -11.89 26.14 -6.88
CA PRO A 61 -11.99 24.70 -6.56
C PRO A 61 -12.94 24.40 -5.36
N SER A 62 -13.43 23.16 -5.17
CA SER A 62 -13.85 22.63 -3.84
C SER A 62 -14.14 21.11 -3.92
N SER A 63 -13.36 20.25 -3.24
CA SER A 63 -13.72 19.47 -2.01
C SER A 63 -14.82 18.40 -2.22
N LEU A 64 -14.84 17.16 -1.74
CA LEU A 64 -14.12 16.33 -0.75
C LEU A 64 -14.79 14.92 -0.82
N VAL A 65 -14.21 13.90 -0.15
CA VAL A 65 -14.80 12.59 0.30
C VAL A 65 -14.79 11.42 -0.72
N THR A 66 -13.84 10.45 -0.70
CA THR A 66 -13.65 9.21 0.13
C THR A 66 -14.86 8.27 0.19
N GLU A 67 -14.88 7.06 -0.40
CA GLU A 67 -14.45 5.72 0.11
C GLU A 67 -15.10 4.69 -0.87
N GLY A 68 -14.67 3.45 -1.13
CA GLY A 68 -13.60 2.63 -0.55
C GLY A 68 -13.52 1.23 -1.22
N LYS A 69 -12.36 0.60 -0.97
CA LYS A 69 -12.06 -0.85 -0.90
C LYS A 69 -11.93 -1.69 -2.19
N PRO A 70 -10.83 -2.47 -2.27
CA PRO A 70 -10.98 -3.89 -2.58
C PRO A 70 -10.33 -4.79 -1.51
N LYS A 71 -10.99 -5.93 -1.27
CA LYS A 71 -10.58 -7.00 -0.35
C LYS A 71 -9.48 -7.85 -1.01
N PRO A 72 -8.43 -8.29 -0.29
CA PRO A 72 -7.31 -9.01 -0.87
C PRO A 72 -7.59 -10.52 -0.86
N THR A 73 -7.35 -11.19 -1.99
CA THR A 73 -7.05 -12.63 -1.99
C THR A 73 -5.95 -12.83 -3.04
N GLY A 74 -4.69 -12.84 -2.58
CA GLY A 74 -3.53 -12.84 -3.46
C GLY A 74 -2.44 -13.74 -2.92
N THR A 75 -2.34 -14.92 -3.55
CA THR A 75 -1.33 -15.95 -3.38
C THR A 75 0.09 -15.39 -3.35
N ALA A 76 0.88 -15.89 -2.40
CA ALA A 76 2.23 -15.48 -2.05
C ALA A 76 3.20 -15.47 -3.25
N GLY A 77 3.50 -14.28 -3.77
CA GLY A 77 4.69 -14.00 -4.57
C GLY A 77 5.82 -13.57 -3.65
N SER A 78 6.99 -14.19 -3.78
CA SER A 78 8.19 -13.85 -3.00
C SER A 78 8.52 -12.34 -3.15
N PRO A 79 8.64 -11.57 -2.06
CA PRO A 79 8.87 -10.14 -2.13
C PRO A 79 10.27 -9.84 -2.65
N SER A 80 10.36 -8.91 -3.62
CA SER A 80 11.63 -8.35 -4.10
C SER A 80 12.50 -7.87 -2.92
N PRO A 81 13.83 -8.11 -2.91
CA PRO A 81 14.71 -7.69 -1.82
C PRO A 81 14.68 -6.16 -1.56
N SER A 82 14.41 -5.36 -2.59
CA SER A 82 14.24 -3.91 -2.46
C SER A 82 12.93 -3.49 -1.75
N LEU A 83 11.84 -4.22 -2.01
CA LEU A 83 10.55 -4.01 -1.30
C LEU A 83 10.64 -4.50 0.14
N CYS A 84 11.40 -5.57 0.40
CA CYS A 84 11.67 -6.08 1.75
C CYS A 84 12.40 -5.04 2.61
N LEU A 85 13.45 -4.41 2.08
CA LEU A 85 14.22 -3.37 2.79
C LEU A 85 13.38 -2.12 3.07
N TRP A 86 12.57 -1.67 2.10
CA TRP A 86 11.67 -0.53 2.30
C TRP A 86 10.63 -0.80 3.39
N CYS A 87 10.02 -1.97 3.39
CA CYS A 87 9.07 -2.39 4.43
C CYS A 87 9.75 -2.49 5.80
N SER A 88 10.97 -3.02 5.88
CA SER A 88 11.73 -3.13 7.13
C SER A 88 12.05 -1.75 7.72
N CYS A 89 12.54 -0.83 6.89
CA CYS A 89 12.91 0.52 7.35
C CYS A 89 11.69 1.32 7.84
N ARG A 90 10.53 1.16 7.18
CA ARG A 90 9.28 1.76 7.65
C ARG A 90 8.81 1.17 8.97
N TYR A 91 8.86 -0.15 9.10
CA TYR A 91 8.47 -0.84 10.32
C TYR A 91 9.32 -0.40 11.52
N GLU A 92 10.64 -0.31 11.38
CA GLU A 92 11.53 0.17 12.45
C GLU A 92 11.20 1.59 12.89
N LYS A 93 10.92 2.48 11.94
CA LYS A 93 10.50 3.85 12.25
C LYS A 93 9.18 3.90 13.03
N GLU A 94 8.21 3.06 12.66
CA GLU A 94 6.94 2.96 13.37
C GLU A 94 7.13 2.38 14.77
N GLN A 95 8.01 1.38 14.94
CA GLN A 95 8.36 0.83 16.25
C GLN A 95 8.98 1.87 17.19
N ALA A 96 9.83 2.76 16.67
CA ALA A 96 10.43 3.84 17.44
C ALA A 96 9.37 4.83 17.96
N LEU A 97 8.42 5.23 17.10
CA LEU A 97 7.33 6.13 17.49
C LEU A 97 6.41 5.49 18.56
N VAL A 98 6.10 4.20 18.41
CA VAL A 98 5.30 3.48 19.41
C VAL A 98 6.00 3.45 20.77
N HIS A 99 7.30 3.17 20.80
CA HIS A 99 8.08 3.17 22.04
C HIS A 99 8.16 4.57 22.67
N GLU A 100 8.34 5.62 21.87
CA GLU A 100 8.33 6.99 22.35
C GLU A 100 6.99 7.35 23.00
N GLU A 101 5.87 7.00 22.36
CA GLU A 101 4.53 7.23 22.91
C GLU A 101 4.28 6.47 24.21
N LEU A 102 4.71 5.21 24.30
CA LEU A 102 4.62 4.42 25.53
C LEU A 102 5.40 5.06 26.68
N LEU A 103 6.62 5.53 26.42
CA LEU A 103 7.43 6.22 27.42
C LEU A 103 6.78 7.55 27.85
N ARG A 104 6.23 8.30 26.89
CA ARG A 104 5.52 9.55 27.17
C ARG A 104 4.28 9.33 28.02
N LEU A 105 3.51 8.28 27.75
CA LEU A 105 2.34 7.89 28.54
C LEU A 105 2.73 7.45 29.94
N ALA A 106 3.74 6.59 30.09
CA ALA A 106 4.22 6.15 31.39
C ALA A 106 4.71 7.31 32.26
N LYS A 107 5.40 8.29 31.66
CA LYS A 107 5.81 9.52 32.35
C LYS A 107 4.60 10.30 32.86
N ARG A 108 3.61 10.55 31.99
CA ARG A 108 2.38 11.26 32.37
C ARG A 108 1.62 10.53 33.47
N GLU A 109 1.54 9.21 33.40
CA GLU A 109 0.88 8.39 34.42
C GLU A 109 1.57 8.52 35.77
N ARG A 110 2.91 8.46 35.81
CA ARG A 110 3.69 8.67 37.03
C ARG A 110 3.46 10.06 37.61
N GLU A 111 3.45 11.09 36.77
CA GLU A 111 3.18 12.46 37.19
C GLU A 111 1.77 12.59 37.78
N ALA A 112 0.74 12.08 37.10
CA ALA A 112 -0.63 12.09 37.59
C ALA A 112 -0.80 11.32 38.90
N ALA A 113 -0.15 10.16 39.03
CA ALA A 113 -0.15 9.38 40.26
C ALA A 113 0.56 10.12 41.41
N SER A 114 1.66 10.81 41.12
CA SER A 114 2.38 11.62 42.10
C SER A 114 1.60 12.85 42.55
N GLU A 115 0.92 13.55 41.62
CA GLU A 115 0.04 14.66 41.95
C GLU A 115 -1.15 14.21 42.80
N ALA A 116 -1.76 13.06 42.47
CA ALA A 116 -2.84 12.51 43.25
C ALA A 116 -2.37 12.22 44.69
N ARG A 117 -1.19 11.61 44.87
CA ARG A 117 -0.58 11.41 46.20
C ARG A 117 -0.40 12.73 46.96
N GLY A 118 0.25 13.73 46.36
CA GLY A 118 0.47 15.03 47.02
C GLY A 118 -0.83 15.77 47.37
N ARG A 119 -1.89 15.65 46.55
CA ARG A 119 -3.22 16.20 46.87
C ARG A 119 -3.90 15.49 48.04
N ASN A 120 -3.64 14.19 48.23
CA ASN A 120 -4.17 13.46 49.38
C ASN A 120 -3.41 13.84 50.66
N ASP A 121 -2.09 13.93 50.60
CA ASP A 121 -1.24 14.30 51.75
C ASP A 121 -1.63 15.68 52.30
N THR A 122 -1.82 16.67 51.41
CA THR A 122 -2.25 18.04 51.80
C THR A 122 -3.67 18.11 52.35
N LYS A 123 -4.58 17.24 51.90
CA LYS A 123 -5.93 17.12 52.46
C LYS A 123 -5.91 16.50 53.86
N GLU A 124 -5.10 15.46 54.05
CA GLU A 124 -4.93 14.79 55.35
C GLU A 124 -4.31 15.74 56.38
N GLU A 125 -3.27 16.49 56.00
CA GLU A 125 -2.65 17.48 56.89
C GLU A 125 -3.64 18.57 57.32
N ARG A 126 -4.42 19.12 56.37
CA ARG A 126 -5.47 20.11 56.68
C ARG A 126 -6.54 19.55 57.61
N GLN A 127 -6.93 18.29 57.44
CA GLN A 127 -7.91 17.64 58.32
C GLN A 127 -7.35 17.44 59.73
N LYS A 128 -6.08 17.06 59.87
CA LYS A 128 -5.43 16.91 61.19
C LYS A 128 -5.32 18.24 61.93
N VAL A 129 -4.96 19.32 61.24
CA VAL A 129 -4.87 20.67 61.85
C VAL A 129 -6.26 21.18 62.27
N ALA A 130 -7.32 20.84 61.54
CA ALA A 130 -8.69 21.24 61.89
C ALA A 130 -9.31 20.45 63.07
N GLN A 131 -8.69 19.34 63.49
CA GLN A 131 -9.14 18.51 64.62
C GLN A 131 -8.37 18.79 65.92
N MET A 132 -7.38 19.69 65.90
CA MET A 132 -6.67 20.21 67.07
C MET A 132 -7.25 21.56 67.48
#